data_AF-A0A443RMK3-F1
#
_entry.id   AF-A0A443RMK3-F1
#
_cell.length_a   1.000
_cell.length_b   1.000
_cell.length_c   1.000
_cell.angle_alpha   90.00
_cell.angle_beta   90.00
_cell.angle_gamma   90.00
#
_symmetry.space_group_name_H-M   'P 1'
#
loop_
_entity.id
_entity.type
_entity.pdbx_description
1 polymer ?
#
loop_
_entity_poly.entity_id
_entity_poly.type
_entity_poly.pdbx_seq_one_letter_code
_entity_poly.pdbx_strand_id
1 'polypeptide(L)'
;MPAIGNEIGFATLPQHVHRKYAKKGFDFTIMVVGESGLGKSTLINCLFLADLYKSRKMVPVEELVERTVFIEKKQLDILEKGIKLKVTIIDTPGYGDAINTKNSFQLVENYIDDQFNQYFKDESGLNRKNIVDNRVHCCLYFISPIGRGLTQLDVQFMKRLHQKVNIVPIISKADALTPNELHLLKKKILKELEEHNINIFRIPECDSDEDEEFRRKDREIKDSIPFAVIGSTIQVEVNGRKTRGRVYPWGVIDIQDEQYSDFAKLKTFLSLHMQDLKDATNEVLYENYRAMFLAKIGNDSIRLTTKDLSSATPTDKLLQLKEEEIRRMQEQLLQMQEALRQSSAPVSSAQSADELSPQSGKDDE
;
A
#
# COMPACT_ATOMS: atom_id res chain seq x y z
N MET A 1 1.60 50.70 19.50
CA MET A 1 1.34 49.80 18.36
C MET A 1 -0.03 49.16 18.56
N PRO A 2 -0.94 49.23 17.60
CA PRO A 2 -2.34 48.84 17.80
C PRO A 2 -2.48 47.31 17.85
N ALA A 3 -3.15 46.81 18.87
CA ALA A 3 -3.68 45.46 18.94
C ALA A 3 -4.91 45.38 18.01
N ILE A 4 -4.70 44.90 16.80
CA ILE A 4 -5.75 44.44 15.88
C ILE A 4 -5.96 42.98 16.29
N GLY A 5 -7.10 42.57 16.87
CA GLY A 5 -8.42 42.62 16.25
C GLY A 5 -8.63 41.30 15.50
N ASN A 6 -9.31 40.35 16.14
CA ASN A 6 -9.61 38.97 15.73
C ASN A 6 -8.42 37.99 15.75
N GLU A 7 -8.38 37.13 16.77
CA GLU A 7 -7.70 35.83 16.66
C GLU A 7 -8.16 35.16 15.36
N ILE A 8 -7.22 34.81 14.47
CA ILE A 8 -7.46 34.35 13.09
C ILE A 8 -8.09 32.92 13.07
N GLY A 9 -8.79 32.49 14.12
CA GLY A 9 -9.44 31.18 14.18
C GLY A 9 -8.49 29.99 14.22
N PHE A 10 -7.16 30.20 14.18
CA PHE A 10 -6.17 29.13 14.33
C PHE A 10 -6.25 28.46 15.71
N ALA A 11 -6.63 29.20 16.76
CA ALA A 11 -6.80 28.65 18.10
C ALA A 11 -7.91 27.58 18.18
N THR A 12 -8.92 27.63 17.31
CA THR A 12 -10.01 26.62 17.26
C THR A 12 -9.75 25.51 16.25
N LEU A 13 -8.66 25.59 15.48
CA LEU A 13 -8.30 24.62 14.46
C LEU A 13 -8.05 23.22 15.04
N PRO A 14 -7.36 23.05 16.19
CA PRO A 14 -7.26 21.74 16.85
C PRO A 14 -8.63 21.16 17.22
N GLN A 15 -9.57 22.00 17.67
CA GLN A 15 -10.93 21.56 18.02
C GLN A 15 -11.74 21.16 16.78
N HIS A 16 -11.58 21.90 15.68
CA HIS A 16 -12.20 21.57 14.39
C HIS A 16 -11.64 20.26 13.81
N VAL A 17 -10.33 20.07 13.90
CA VAL A 17 -9.63 18.86 13.49
C VAL A 17 -10.10 17.67 14.34
N HIS A 18 -10.12 17.82 15.66
CA HIS A 18 -10.63 16.79 16.57
C HIS A 18 -12.10 16.43 16.27
N ARG A 19 -12.97 17.42 16.03
CA ARG A 19 -14.38 17.19 15.67
C ARG A 19 -14.53 16.49 14.30
N LYS A 20 -13.66 16.79 13.34
CA LYS A 20 -13.63 16.14 12.02
C LYS A 20 -13.21 14.67 12.16
N TYR A 21 -12.16 14.38 12.93
CA TYR A 21 -11.71 13.02 13.21
C TYR A 21 -12.72 12.23 14.06
N ALA A 22 -13.36 12.85 15.05
CA ALA A 22 -14.41 12.21 15.84
C ALA A 22 -15.62 11.79 14.98
N LYS A 23 -15.95 12.56 13.94
CA LYS A 23 -17.02 12.20 12.99
C LYS A 23 -16.60 11.16 11.96
N LYS A 24 -15.38 11.26 11.40
CA LYS A 24 -14.89 10.36 10.35
C LYS A 24 -14.47 9.00 10.93
N GLY A 25 -14.04 8.97 12.18
CA GLY A 25 -13.40 7.82 12.80
C GLY A 25 -11.97 7.60 12.27
N PHE A 26 -11.31 6.61 12.84
CA PHE A 26 -9.99 6.16 12.44
C PHE A 26 -10.04 4.68 12.09
N ASP A 27 -9.61 4.31 10.88
CA ASP A 27 -9.51 2.90 10.48
C ASP A 27 -8.05 2.44 10.63
N PHE A 28 -7.80 1.33 11.31
CA PHE A 28 -6.46 0.76 11.45
C PHE A 28 -6.46 -0.75 11.24
N THR A 29 -5.80 -1.19 10.18
CA THR A 29 -5.66 -2.61 9.85
C THR A 29 -4.32 -3.17 10.32
N ILE A 30 -4.36 -4.23 11.13
CA ILE A 30 -3.20 -4.98 11.59
C ILE A 30 -3.29 -6.40 11.03
N MET A 31 -2.23 -6.84 10.36
CA MET A 31 -2.06 -8.23 9.97
C MET A 31 -1.16 -8.96 10.97
N VAL A 32 -1.55 -10.17 11.32
CA VAL A 32 -0.84 -11.00 12.29
C VAL A 32 -0.35 -12.26 11.59
N VAL A 33 0.96 -12.43 11.53
CA VAL A 33 1.60 -13.56 10.84
C VAL A 33 2.60 -14.25 11.76
N GLY A 34 2.71 -15.57 11.62
CA GLY A 34 3.70 -16.40 12.31
C GLY A 34 3.21 -17.82 12.45
N GLU A 35 4.08 -18.72 12.91
CA GLU A 35 3.77 -20.15 13.06
C GLU A 35 2.56 -20.38 13.99
N SER A 36 1.83 -21.47 13.75
CA SER A 36 0.75 -21.88 14.63
C SER A 36 1.26 -22.19 16.04
N GLY A 37 0.43 -21.97 17.05
CA GLY A 37 0.81 -22.22 18.45
C GLY A 37 1.71 -21.18 19.12
N LEU A 38 2.13 -20.10 18.44
CA LEU A 38 2.90 -19.00 19.04
C LEU A 38 2.10 -18.06 19.96
N GLY A 39 0.79 -18.28 20.14
CA GLY A 39 -0.05 -17.45 21.01
C GLY A 39 -0.55 -16.15 20.38
N LYS A 40 -0.59 -16.07 19.04
CA LYS A 40 -1.07 -14.92 18.26
C LYS A 40 -2.47 -14.44 18.70
N SER A 41 -3.45 -15.33 18.72
CA SER A 41 -4.82 -15.00 19.14
C SER A 41 -4.90 -14.58 20.61
N THR A 42 -4.07 -15.16 21.48
CA THR A 42 -3.98 -14.78 22.89
C THR A 42 -3.44 -13.35 23.02
N LEU A 43 -2.38 -13.00 22.29
CA LEU A 43 -1.83 -11.64 22.32
C LEU A 43 -2.86 -10.61 21.84
N ILE A 44 -3.59 -10.92 20.76
CA ILE A 44 -4.62 -10.03 20.22
C ILE A 44 -5.78 -9.81 21.22
N ASN A 45 -6.24 -10.87 21.88
CA ASN A 45 -7.23 -10.74 22.97
C ASN A 45 -6.68 -9.95 24.17
N CYS A 46 -5.37 -10.01 24.40
CA CYS A 46 -4.72 -9.21 25.44
C CYS A 46 -4.66 -7.74 25.08
N LEU A 47 -4.24 -7.43 23.85
CA LEU A 47 -4.03 -6.07 23.37
C LEU A 47 -5.33 -5.26 23.33
N PHE A 48 -6.41 -5.86 22.82
CA PHE A 48 -7.71 -5.20 22.67
C PHE A 48 -8.67 -5.47 23.82
N LEU A 49 -8.25 -6.24 24.83
CA LEU A 49 -9.08 -6.67 25.96
C LEU A 49 -10.42 -7.30 25.54
N ALA A 50 -10.52 -7.78 24.30
CA ALA A 50 -11.74 -8.31 23.70
C ALA A 50 -11.61 -9.83 23.52
N ASP A 51 -12.71 -10.56 23.75
CA ASP A 51 -12.76 -12.01 23.56
C ASP A 51 -13.11 -12.38 22.11
N LEU A 52 -12.22 -12.03 21.17
CA LEU A 52 -12.46 -12.18 19.72
C LEU A 52 -12.50 -13.62 19.21
N TYR A 53 -12.06 -14.59 20.01
CA TYR A 53 -11.84 -15.97 19.56
C TYR A 53 -12.62 -17.02 20.37
N LYS A 54 -13.71 -16.64 21.07
CA LYS A 54 -14.54 -17.56 21.89
C LYS A 54 -15.08 -18.79 21.14
N SER A 55 -15.25 -18.70 19.82
CA SER A 55 -15.79 -19.77 18.97
C SER A 55 -14.74 -20.63 18.27
N ARG A 56 -13.43 -20.35 18.44
CA ARG A 56 -12.37 -21.07 17.70
C ARG A 56 -12.14 -22.44 18.33
N LYS A 57 -12.56 -23.50 17.64
CA LYS A 57 -12.18 -24.88 17.98
C LYS A 57 -10.80 -25.17 17.41
N MET A 58 -9.89 -25.71 18.25
CA MET A 58 -8.67 -26.34 17.75
C MET A 58 -9.07 -27.60 17.00
N VAL A 59 -8.62 -27.71 15.76
CA VAL A 59 -8.89 -28.85 14.89
C VAL A 59 -7.82 -29.93 15.18
N PRO A 60 -8.17 -31.22 15.24
CA PRO A 60 -7.22 -32.33 15.45
C PRO A 60 -6.10 -32.37 14.40
N VAL A 61 -4.98 -33.02 14.76
CA VAL A 61 -3.70 -32.97 14.03
C VAL A 61 -3.80 -33.54 12.61
N GLU A 62 -4.71 -34.50 12.42
CA GLU A 62 -4.92 -35.20 11.14
C GLU A 62 -5.46 -34.28 10.04
N GLU A 63 -6.21 -33.22 10.38
CA GLU A 63 -6.71 -32.22 9.43
C GLU A 63 -5.74 -31.04 9.22
N LEU A 64 -4.61 -30.98 9.96
CA LEU A 64 -3.59 -29.93 9.80
C LEU A 64 -2.68 -30.17 8.59
N VAL A 65 -2.60 -31.40 8.09
CA VAL A 65 -1.65 -31.81 7.04
C VAL A 65 -1.94 -31.14 5.68
N GLU A 66 -3.21 -30.86 5.38
CA GLU A 66 -3.66 -30.22 4.14
C GLU A 66 -4.21 -28.80 4.32
N ARG A 67 -4.01 -28.21 5.51
CA ARG A 67 -4.67 -26.94 5.82
C ARG A 67 -4.10 -25.82 4.96
N THR A 68 -4.90 -25.34 4.01
CA THR A 68 -4.63 -24.10 3.30
C THR A 68 -4.70 -22.93 4.28
N VAL A 69 -3.81 -21.97 4.11
CA VAL A 69 -3.92 -20.69 4.82
C VAL A 69 -5.23 -20.05 4.37
N PHE A 70 -6.04 -19.61 5.34
CA PHE A 70 -7.19 -18.76 5.07
C PHE A 70 -6.97 -17.43 5.78
N ILE A 71 -7.50 -16.36 5.22
CA ILE A 71 -7.38 -15.02 5.78
C ILE A 71 -8.70 -14.68 6.45
N GLU A 72 -8.68 -14.54 7.78
CA GLU A 72 -9.86 -14.18 8.58
C GLU A 72 -9.76 -12.70 8.98
N LYS A 73 -10.76 -11.89 8.59
CA LYS A 73 -10.85 -10.49 9.01
C LYS A 73 -11.78 -10.37 10.21
N LYS A 74 -11.31 -9.72 11.28
CA LYS A 74 -12.11 -9.38 12.46
C LYS A 74 -12.08 -7.88 12.67
N GLN A 75 -13.25 -7.26 12.78
CA GLN A 75 -13.38 -5.84 13.02
C GLN A 75 -13.75 -5.59 14.48
N LEU A 76 -13.07 -4.62 15.08
CA LEU A 76 -13.32 -4.13 16.42
C LEU A 76 -13.52 -2.63 16.37
N ASP A 77 -14.66 -2.17 16.89
CA ASP A 77 -14.90 -0.75 17.10
C ASP A 77 -14.58 -0.40 18.56
N ILE A 78 -13.55 0.42 18.74
CA ILE A 78 -13.07 0.92 20.03
C ILE A 78 -13.43 2.40 20.11
N LEU A 79 -13.95 2.83 21.26
CA LEU A 79 -14.26 4.23 21.53
C LEU A 79 -13.25 4.77 22.55
N GLU A 80 -12.35 5.63 22.11
CA GLU A 80 -11.34 6.25 22.98
C GLU A 80 -11.48 7.78 22.95
N LYS A 81 -11.68 8.39 24.13
CA LYS A 81 -11.79 9.86 24.31
C LYS A 81 -12.78 10.56 23.34
N GLY A 82 -13.81 9.85 22.88
CA GLY A 82 -14.83 10.37 21.96
C GLY A 82 -14.54 10.15 20.47
N ILE A 83 -13.40 9.52 20.13
CA ILE A 83 -13.04 9.12 18.77
C ILE A 83 -13.37 7.63 18.59
N LYS A 84 -14.04 7.31 17.48
CA LYS A 84 -14.28 5.92 17.04
C LYS A 84 -13.07 5.41 16.28
N LEU A 85 -12.37 4.44 16.86
CA LEU A 85 -11.30 3.69 16.23
C LEU A 85 -11.84 2.34 15.76
N LYS A 86 -11.88 2.11 14.46
CA LYS A 86 -12.17 0.81 13.86
C LYS A 86 -10.86 0.08 13.58
N VAL A 87 -10.56 -0.92 14.38
CA VAL A 87 -9.40 -1.79 14.18
C VAL A 87 -9.84 -3.02 13.39
N THR A 88 -9.20 -3.28 12.25
CA THR A 88 -9.37 -4.53 11.50
C THR A 88 -8.16 -5.43 11.75
N ILE A 89 -8.38 -6.56 12.39
CA ILE A 89 -7.35 -7.57 12.61
C ILE A 89 -7.48 -8.63 11.53
N ILE A 90 -6.39 -8.90 10.84
CA ILE A 90 -6.29 -9.91 9.81
C ILE A 90 -5.45 -11.05 10.39
N ASP A 91 -6.09 -12.16 10.71
CA ASP A 91 -5.41 -13.39 11.15
C ASP A 91 -5.16 -14.28 9.93
N THR A 92 -3.98 -14.89 9.88
CA THR A 92 -3.61 -15.90 8.88
C THR A 92 -3.44 -17.26 9.56
N PRO A 93 -4.54 -17.93 9.96
CA PRO A 93 -4.48 -19.30 10.47
C PRO A 93 -3.86 -20.26 9.45
N GLY A 94 -3.03 -21.21 9.93
CA GLY A 94 -2.40 -22.22 9.07
C GLY A 94 -1.04 -21.81 8.50
N TYR A 95 -0.55 -20.60 8.78
CA TYR A 95 0.81 -20.22 8.38
C TYR A 95 1.85 -21.11 9.10
N GLY A 96 2.69 -21.79 8.32
CA GLY A 96 3.71 -22.71 8.82
C GLY A 96 3.23 -24.14 9.14
N ASP A 97 1.94 -24.45 8.98
CA ASP A 97 1.39 -25.78 9.32
C ASP A 97 1.50 -26.80 8.17
N ALA A 98 1.44 -26.33 6.92
CA ALA A 98 1.53 -27.18 5.74
C ALA A 98 2.98 -27.51 5.36
N ILE A 99 3.22 -28.76 4.94
CA ILE A 99 4.52 -29.24 4.44
C ILE A 99 5.00 -28.41 3.24
N ASN A 100 4.07 -27.90 2.42
CA ASN A 100 4.38 -27.00 1.32
C ASN A 100 3.97 -25.54 1.64
N THR A 101 4.92 -24.78 2.18
CA THR A 101 4.71 -23.39 2.62
C THR A 101 4.75 -22.37 1.47
N LYS A 102 5.16 -22.75 0.25
CA LYS A 102 5.32 -21.80 -0.87
C LYS A 102 4.01 -21.11 -1.26
N ASN A 103 2.90 -21.84 -1.24
CA ASN A 103 1.58 -21.30 -1.58
C ASN A 103 1.06 -20.36 -0.49
N SER A 104 1.43 -20.59 0.77
CA SER A 104 1.05 -19.77 1.92
C SER A 104 1.58 -18.33 1.80
N PHE A 105 2.82 -18.17 1.33
CA PHE A 105 3.42 -16.85 1.13
C PHE A 105 2.70 -16.06 0.03
N GLN A 106 2.39 -16.73 -1.08
CA GLN A 106 1.71 -16.12 -2.22
C GLN A 106 0.29 -15.67 -1.84
N LEU A 107 -0.42 -16.41 -1.00
CA LEU A 107 -1.76 -16.02 -0.58
C LEU A 107 -1.74 -14.70 0.20
N VAL A 108 -0.82 -14.55 1.16
CA VAL A 108 -0.69 -13.32 1.96
C VAL A 108 -0.25 -12.15 1.07
N GLU A 109 0.70 -12.42 0.17
CA GLU A 109 1.19 -11.42 -0.78
C GLU A 109 0.09 -10.92 -1.72
N ASN A 110 -0.65 -11.85 -2.34
CA ASN A 110 -1.79 -11.54 -3.22
C ASN A 110 -2.87 -10.77 -2.48
N TYR A 111 -3.14 -11.13 -1.22
CA TYR A 111 -4.11 -10.42 -0.41
C TYR A 111 -3.73 -8.95 -0.18
N ILE A 112 -2.46 -8.68 0.13
CA ILE A 112 -1.95 -7.31 0.30
C ILE A 112 -2.07 -6.53 -1.01
N ASP A 113 -1.63 -7.15 -2.13
CA ASP A 113 -1.74 -6.55 -3.46
C ASP A 113 -3.21 -6.27 -3.83
N ASP A 114 -4.13 -7.16 -3.49
CA ASP A 114 -5.56 -6.97 -3.70
C ASP A 114 -6.11 -5.79 -2.89
N GLN A 115 -5.65 -5.59 -1.64
CA GLN A 115 -6.05 -4.42 -0.86
C GLN A 115 -5.50 -3.13 -1.48
N PHE A 116 -4.26 -3.12 -1.97
CA PHE A 116 -3.71 -1.96 -2.68
C PHE A 116 -4.43 -1.70 -3.99
N ASN A 117 -4.76 -2.74 -4.76
CA ASN A 117 -5.53 -2.63 -5.99
C ASN A 117 -6.93 -2.09 -5.76
N GLN A 118 -7.59 -2.54 -4.70
CA GLN A 118 -8.92 -2.05 -4.34
C GLN A 118 -8.87 -0.56 -4.00
N TYR A 119 -7.90 -0.15 -3.17
CA TYR A 119 -7.72 1.26 -2.84
C TYR A 119 -7.39 2.11 -4.08
N PHE A 120 -6.52 1.61 -4.97
CA PHE A 120 -6.19 2.29 -6.23
C PHE A 120 -7.40 2.47 -7.16
N LYS A 121 -8.28 1.46 -7.24
CA LYS A 121 -9.53 1.54 -8.00
C LYS A 121 -10.50 2.55 -7.39
N ASP A 122 -10.62 2.57 -6.07
CA ASP A 122 -11.50 3.51 -5.36
C ASP A 122 -11.00 4.96 -5.48
N GLU A 123 -9.67 5.16 -5.47
CA GLU A 123 -9.04 6.46 -5.71
C GLU A 123 -9.22 6.95 -7.16
N SER A 124 -9.04 6.04 -8.12
CA SER A 124 -9.22 6.33 -9.55
C SER A 124 -10.69 6.53 -9.93
N GLY A 125 -11.61 5.99 -9.12
CA GLY A 125 -13.04 6.06 -9.33
C GLY A 125 -13.65 7.46 -9.18
N LEU A 126 -14.94 7.56 -9.48
CA LEU A 126 -15.71 8.81 -9.44
C LEU A 126 -16.08 9.22 -8.01
N ASN A 127 -16.19 8.27 -7.07
CA ASN A 127 -16.67 8.49 -5.69
C ASN A 127 -15.53 8.68 -4.67
N ARG A 128 -14.65 9.66 -4.90
CA ARG A 128 -13.46 9.92 -4.07
C ARG A 128 -13.72 10.39 -2.63
N LYS A 129 -14.96 10.75 -2.29
CA LYS A 129 -15.28 11.39 -0.99
C LYS A 129 -15.39 10.42 0.19
N ASN A 130 -15.75 9.15 -0.05
CA ASN A 130 -15.99 8.14 0.98
C ASN A 130 -15.15 6.88 0.74
N ILE A 131 -13.83 7.05 0.56
CA ILE A 131 -12.92 5.90 0.44
C ILE A 131 -12.72 5.29 1.83
N VAL A 132 -12.94 3.97 1.94
CA VAL A 132 -12.67 3.20 3.14
C VAL A 132 -11.29 2.57 2.99
N ASP A 133 -10.43 2.79 3.97
CA ASP A 133 -9.06 2.27 3.93
C ASP A 133 -8.99 0.85 4.49
N ASN A 134 -8.85 -0.14 3.59
CA ASN A 134 -8.68 -1.55 3.94
C ASN A 134 -7.22 -2.03 3.80
N ARG A 135 -6.27 -1.12 3.55
CA ARG A 135 -4.86 -1.48 3.39
C ARG A 135 -4.29 -1.97 4.71
N VAL A 136 -3.28 -2.82 4.62
CA VAL A 136 -2.58 -3.35 5.80
C VAL A 136 -1.52 -2.34 6.23
N HIS A 137 -1.71 -1.70 7.38
CA HIS A 137 -0.77 -0.66 7.86
C HIS A 137 0.41 -1.24 8.63
N CYS A 138 0.19 -2.36 9.32
CA CYS A 138 1.18 -3.00 10.17
C CYS A 138 1.06 -4.52 10.09
N CYS A 139 2.19 -5.20 9.91
CA CYS A 139 2.31 -6.64 10.01
C CYS A 139 3.08 -7.00 11.29
N LEU A 140 2.40 -7.59 12.26
CA LEU A 140 3.03 -8.17 13.44
C LEU A 140 3.56 -9.56 13.07
N TYR A 141 4.89 -9.70 13.03
CA TYR A 141 5.55 -10.95 12.71
C TYR A 141 6.00 -11.67 13.98
N PHE A 142 5.35 -12.80 14.28
CA PHE A 142 5.65 -13.61 15.46
C PHE A 142 6.79 -14.58 15.17
N ILE A 143 7.89 -14.40 15.88
CA ILE A 143 9.06 -15.25 15.86
C ILE A 143 8.95 -16.26 17.01
N SER A 144 9.30 -17.52 16.71
CA SER A 144 9.35 -18.58 17.70
C SER A 144 10.54 -18.38 18.66
N PRO A 145 10.34 -18.47 19.99
CA PRO A 145 11.44 -18.30 20.95
C PRO A 145 12.33 -19.55 21.05
N ILE A 146 11.86 -20.70 20.55
CA ILE A 146 12.56 -21.99 20.65
C ILE A 146 13.76 -22.03 19.68
N GLY A 147 13.74 -21.20 18.63
CA GLY A 147 14.79 -21.11 17.64
C GLY A 147 16.04 -20.41 18.19
N ARG A 148 17.22 -20.86 17.75
CA ARG A 148 18.48 -20.14 17.98
C ARG A 148 18.57 -18.83 17.18
N GLY A 149 17.57 -18.45 16.39
CA GLY A 149 17.57 -17.32 15.45
C GLY A 149 16.34 -17.36 14.54
N LEU A 150 16.35 -16.58 13.46
CA LEU A 150 15.33 -16.60 12.42
C LEU A 150 15.38 -17.91 11.63
N THR A 151 14.22 -18.49 11.37
CA THR A 151 14.13 -19.64 10.46
C THR A 151 14.32 -19.19 9.02
N GLN A 152 14.73 -20.10 8.14
CA GLN A 152 14.87 -19.78 6.70
C GLN A 152 13.52 -19.37 6.09
N LEU A 153 12.41 -19.91 6.59
CA LEU A 153 11.05 -19.53 6.19
C LEU A 153 10.77 -18.08 6.60
N ASP A 154 11.14 -17.68 7.82
CA ASP A 154 10.98 -16.31 8.30
C ASP A 154 11.74 -15.31 7.42
N VAL A 155 13.00 -15.62 7.11
CA VAL A 155 13.84 -14.76 6.26
C VAL A 155 13.23 -14.62 4.87
N GLN A 156 12.82 -15.71 4.24
CA GLN A 156 12.25 -15.68 2.89
C GLN A 156 10.94 -14.89 2.86
N PHE A 157 10.11 -15.02 3.89
CA PHE A 157 8.84 -14.33 3.99
C PHE A 157 9.02 -12.83 4.24
N MET A 158 9.87 -12.46 5.21
CA MET A 158 10.18 -11.06 5.49
C MET A 158 10.82 -10.36 4.29
N LYS A 159 11.68 -11.05 3.52
CA LYS A 159 12.25 -10.55 2.26
C LYS A 159 11.23 -10.28 1.15
N ARG A 160 10.02 -10.85 1.23
CA ARG A 160 8.94 -10.52 0.28
C ARG A 160 8.02 -9.44 0.82
N LEU A 161 7.72 -9.50 2.11
CA LEU A 161 6.78 -8.57 2.74
C LEU A 161 7.36 -7.18 3.00
N HIS A 162 8.66 -7.03 3.23
CA HIS A 162 9.24 -5.74 3.63
C HIS A 162 9.07 -4.62 2.59
N GLN A 163 8.80 -4.97 1.33
CA GLN A 163 8.52 -3.99 0.27
C GLN A 163 7.06 -3.53 0.22
N LYS A 164 6.16 -4.27 0.89
CA LYS A 164 4.71 -4.08 0.78
C LYS A 164 4.04 -3.68 2.09
N VAL A 165 4.59 -4.09 3.24
CA VAL A 165 4.00 -3.83 4.57
C VAL A 165 5.08 -3.49 5.58
N ASN A 166 4.76 -2.63 6.54
CA ASN A 166 5.59 -2.35 7.71
C ASN A 166 5.63 -3.56 8.64
N ILE A 167 6.79 -4.19 8.75
CA ILE A 167 7.00 -5.38 9.60
C ILE A 167 7.47 -4.95 10.98
N VAL A 168 6.76 -5.44 12.00
CA VAL A 168 7.15 -5.34 13.41
C VAL A 168 7.44 -6.74 13.95
N PRO A 169 8.72 -7.08 14.18
CA PRO A 169 9.09 -8.38 14.71
C PRO A 169 8.78 -8.48 16.21
N ILE A 170 8.10 -9.56 16.58
CA ILE A 170 7.69 -9.88 17.95
C ILE A 170 8.21 -11.26 18.31
N ILE A 171 8.97 -11.36 19.40
CA ILE A 171 9.33 -12.64 20.01
C ILE A 171 8.17 -13.09 20.87
N SER A 172 7.58 -14.21 20.50
CA SER A 172 6.45 -14.81 21.21
C SER A 172 6.90 -15.64 22.41
N LYS A 173 6.00 -15.85 23.40
CA LYS A 173 6.25 -16.68 24.59
C LYS A 173 7.61 -16.39 25.23
N ALA A 174 7.86 -15.12 25.56
CA ALA A 174 9.11 -14.70 26.17
C ALA A 174 9.39 -15.37 27.53
N ASP A 175 8.35 -15.93 28.18
CA ASP A 175 8.45 -16.71 29.41
C ASP A 175 9.18 -18.05 29.26
N ALA A 176 9.40 -18.52 28.03
CA ALA A 176 10.20 -19.72 27.78
C ALA A 176 11.71 -19.46 27.85
N LEU A 177 12.15 -18.19 27.87
CA LEU A 177 13.55 -17.78 27.79
C LEU A 177 14.02 -17.14 29.09
N THR A 178 15.27 -17.40 29.46
CA THR A 178 15.94 -16.62 30.50
C THR A 178 16.29 -15.22 29.96
N PRO A 179 16.45 -14.20 30.83
CA PRO A 179 16.80 -12.85 30.38
C PRO A 179 18.12 -12.80 29.58
N ASN A 180 19.09 -13.67 29.91
CA ASN A 180 20.35 -13.77 29.19
C ASN A 180 20.16 -14.37 27.78
N GLU A 181 19.35 -15.41 27.66
CA GLU A 181 19.01 -16.03 26.37
C GLU A 181 18.20 -15.07 25.49
N LEU A 182 17.27 -14.33 26.09
CA LEU A 182 16.48 -13.34 25.39
C LEU A 182 17.38 -12.25 24.78
N HIS A 183 18.34 -11.74 25.54
CA HIS A 183 19.30 -10.74 25.04
C HIS A 183 20.14 -11.28 23.89
N LEU A 184 20.61 -12.52 24.01
CA LEU A 184 21.37 -13.19 22.94
C LEU A 184 20.51 -13.36 21.68
N LEU A 185 19.25 -13.77 21.84
CA LEU A 185 18.32 -13.95 20.74
C LEU A 185 17.99 -12.62 20.05
N LYS A 186 17.71 -11.55 20.81
CA LYS A 186 17.46 -10.21 20.25
C LYS A 186 18.65 -9.73 19.40
N LYS A 187 19.86 -9.81 19.95
CA LYS A 187 21.10 -9.45 19.22
C LYS A 187 21.28 -10.25 17.94
N LYS A 188 21.01 -11.56 18.01
CA LYS A 188 21.16 -12.44 16.85
C LYS A 188 20.12 -12.17 15.77
N ILE A 189 18.86 -11.94 16.14
CA ILE A 189 17.80 -11.56 15.20
C ILE A 189 18.16 -10.25 14.50
N LEU A 190 18.63 -9.24 15.24
CA LEU A 190 19.05 -7.96 14.65
C LEU A 190 20.20 -8.15 13.64
N LYS A 191 21.21 -8.95 14.00
CA LYS A 191 22.32 -9.28 13.10
C LYS A 191 21.84 -10.00 11.83
N GLU A 192 20.96 -10.97 11.97
CA GLU A 192 20.42 -11.72 10.83
C GLU A 192 19.53 -10.83 9.94
N LEU A 193 18.78 -9.88 10.50
CA LEU A 193 18.00 -8.91 9.73
C LEU A 193 18.91 -8.01 8.88
N GLU A 194 20.03 -7.54 9.46
CA GLU A 194 21.04 -6.74 8.75
C GLU A 194 21.74 -7.54 7.65
N GLU A 195 22.18 -8.77 7.95
CA GLU A 195 22.84 -9.66 6.97
C GLU A 195 21.94 -9.94 5.76
N HIS A 196 20.62 -10.02 5.98
CA HIS A 196 19.65 -10.29 4.93
C HIS A 196 19.05 -9.03 4.28
N ASN A 197 19.47 -7.82 4.70
CA ASN A 197 18.95 -6.53 4.26
C ASN A 197 17.42 -6.41 4.34
N ILE A 198 16.84 -6.90 5.45
CA ILE A 198 15.40 -6.81 5.68
C ILE A 198 15.09 -5.47 6.35
N ASN A 199 14.27 -4.65 5.69
CA ASN A 199 13.82 -3.38 6.26
C ASN A 199 12.64 -3.63 7.20
N ILE A 200 12.88 -3.47 8.50
CA ILE A 200 11.82 -3.40 9.52
C ILE A 200 11.30 -1.96 9.63
N PHE A 201 10.11 -1.80 10.22
CA PHE A 201 9.59 -0.47 10.51
C PHE A 201 10.55 0.26 11.45
N ARG A 202 11.03 1.42 11.00
CA ARG A 202 11.83 2.33 11.82
C ARG A 202 10.92 3.45 12.29
N ILE A 203 10.88 3.64 13.60
CA ILE A 203 10.21 4.77 14.22
C ILE A 203 10.88 6.05 13.68
N PRO A 204 10.12 7.00 13.13
CA PRO A 204 10.64 8.31 12.73
C PRO A 204 11.39 8.97 13.89
N GLU A 205 12.44 9.73 13.61
CA GLU A 205 13.13 10.47 14.67
C GLU A 205 12.27 11.65 15.10
N CYS A 206 11.94 11.73 16.40
CA CYS A 206 11.23 12.87 17.00
C CYS A 206 11.90 14.19 16.62
N ASP A 207 11.09 15.18 16.24
CA ASP A 207 11.56 16.52 15.95
C ASP A 207 12.23 17.18 17.18
N SER A 208 13.14 18.13 16.92
CA SER A 208 13.91 18.85 17.94
C SER A 208 13.07 19.69 18.91
N ASP A 209 11.78 19.82 18.65
CA ASP A 209 10.86 20.67 19.40
C ASP A 209 9.95 19.89 20.37
N GLU A 210 10.00 18.55 20.34
CA GLU A 210 9.22 17.68 21.24
C GLU A 210 9.82 17.52 22.64
N ASP A 211 8.95 17.21 23.62
CA ASP A 211 9.31 17.03 25.03
C ASP A 211 10.41 15.99 25.24
N GLU A 212 11.39 16.29 26.10
CA GLU A 212 12.48 15.35 26.42
C GLU A 212 11.97 14.01 26.96
N GLU A 213 10.84 14.00 27.68
CA GLU A 213 10.21 12.78 28.20
C GLU A 213 9.66 11.90 27.07
N PHE A 214 9.11 12.50 26.02
CA PHE A 214 8.60 11.80 24.85
C PHE A 214 9.76 11.14 24.08
N ARG A 215 10.83 11.90 23.83
CA ARG A 215 12.05 11.34 23.20
C ARG A 215 12.66 10.18 23.96
N ARG A 216 12.63 10.24 25.29
CA ARG A 216 13.15 9.16 26.13
C ARG A 216 12.31 7.90 25.95
N LYS A 217 10.98 8.01 25.96
CA LYS A 217 10.07 6.87 25.72
C LYS A 217 10.27 6.27 24.34
N ASP A 218 10.40 7.11 23.31
CA ASP A 218 10.63 6.66 21.94
C ASP A 218 11.96 5.93 21.78
N ARG A 219 13.02 6.42 22.44
CA ARG A 219 14.32 5.73 22.47
C ARG A 219 14.22 4.38 23.18
N GLU A 220 13.57 4.33 24.35
CA GLU A 220 13.36 3.07 25.09
C GLU A 220 12.56 2.04 24.27
N ILE A 221 11.57 2.50 23.50
CA ILE A 221 10.78 1.66 22.59
C ILE A 221 11.65 1.17 21.42
N LYS A 222 12.45 2.04 20.80
CA LYS A 222 13.36 1.71 19.70
C LYS A 222 14.38 0.66 20.11
N ASP A 223 14.97 0.79 21.29
CA ASP A 223 15.94 -0.16 21.84
C ASP A 223 15.30 -1.51 22.23
N SER A 224 13.97 -1.53 22.42
CA SER A 224 13.23 -2.74 22.80
C SER A 224 12.84 -3.63 21.61
N ILE A 225 13.03 -3.18 20.36
CA ILE A 225 12.75 -3.96 19.15
C ILE A 225 13.87 -4.99 18.92
N PRO A 226 13.57 -6.29 18.71
CA PRO A 226 12.23 -6.91 18.63
C PRO A 226 11.57 -7.11 20.01
N PHE A 227 10.27 -6.84 20.10
CA PHE A 227 9.52 -6.89 21.36
C PHE A 227 9.34 -8.33 21.85
N ALA A 228 9.68 -8.58 23.11
CA ALA A 228 9.48 -9.87 23.75
C ALA A 228 8.16 -9.88 24.53
N VAL A 229 7.16 -10.64 24.07
CA VAL A 229 5.80 -10.55 24.62
C VAL A 229 5.31 -11.84 25.23
N ILE A 230 4.49 -11.68 26.26
CA ILE A 230 3.75 -12.75 26.93
C ILE A 230 2.26 -12.42 26.82
N GLY A 231 1.45 -13.39 26.39
CA GLY A 231 -0.01 -13.26 26.35
C GLY A 231 -0.67 -14.17 27.38
N SER A 232 -1.65 -13.66 28.13
CA SER A 232 -2.54 -14.46 28.98
C SER A 232 -3.95 -13.91 28.98
N THR A 233 -4.92 -14.79 28.80
CA THR A 233 -6.35 -14.50 29.01
C THR A 233 -6.76 -14.63 30.47
N ILE A 234 -5.91 -15.27 31.30
CA ILE A 234 -6.22 -15.57 32.70
C ILE A 234 -5.93 -14.34 33.56
N GLN A 235 -6.90 -13.96 34.39
CA GLN A 235 -6.73 -12.95 35.43
C GLN A 235 -6.19 -13.61 36.69
N VAL A 236 -5.13 -13.06 37.24
CA VAL A 236 -4.47 -13.50 38.48
C VAL A 236 -4.44 -12.34 39.46
N GLU A 237 -4.50 -12.63 40.74
CA GLU A 237 -4.40 -11.62 41.79
C GLU A 237 -2.98 -11.62 42.33
N VAL A 238 -2.21 -10.58 42.00
CA VAL A 238 -0.84 -10.39 42.48
C VAL A 238 -0.83 -9.10 43.29
N ASN A 239 -0.40 -9.17 44.55
CA ASN A 239 -0.30 -8.02 45.45
C ASN A 239 -1.61 -7.21 45.60
N GLY A 240 -2.77 -7.91 45.61
CA GLY A 240 -4.11 -7.29 45.73
C GLY A 240 -4.60 -6.55 44.49
N ARG A 241 -3.88 -6.65 43.35
CA ARG A 241 -4.33 -6.16 42.05
C ARG A 241 -4.68 -7.34 41.15
N LYS A 242 -5.85 -7.26 40.51
CA LYS A 242 -6.25 -8.20 39.46
C LYS A 242 -5.56 -7.82 38.16
N THR A 243 -4.45 -8.46 37.85
CA THR A 243 -3.72 -8.28 36.60
C THR A 243 -3.81 -9.54 35.74
N ARG A 244 -3.53 -9.42 34.45
CA ARG A 244 -3.50 -10.60 33.56
C ARG A 244 -2.12 -11.20 33.64
N GLY A 245 -2.05 -12.51 33.87
CA GLY A 245 -0.79 -13.18 34.14
C GLY A 245 -0.85 -14.67 33.87
N ARG A 246 0.32 -15.31 33.87
CA ARG A 246 0.46 -16.76 33.72
C ARG A 246 0.90 -17.35 35.04
N VAL A 247 0.22 -18.40 35.48
CA VAL A 247 0.54 -19.13 36.70
C VAL A 247 1.37 -20.34 36.33
N TYR A 248 2.54 -20.45 36.92
CA TYR A 248 3.42 -21.61 36.88
C TYR A 248 3.52 -22.23 38.28
N PRO A 249 3.88 -23.52 38.40
CA PRO A 249 4.10 -24.13 39.71
C PRO A 249 5.13 -23.40 40.58
N TRP A 250 6.09 -22.72 39.96
CA TRP A 250 7.17 -21.98 40.64
C TRP A 250 6.91 -20.48 40.81
N GLY A 251 5.83 -19.93 40.27
CA GLY A 251 5.56 -18.49 40.37
C GLY A 251 4.49 -17.97 39.42
N VAL A 252 4.11 -16.71 39.62
CA VAL A 252 3.15 -16.01 38.78
C VAL A 252 3.87 -14.91 38.01
N ILE A 253 3.64 -14.85 36.70
CA ILE A 253 4.20 -13.82 35.83
C ILE A 253 3.08 -12.84 35.47
N ASP A 254 3.27 -11.56 35.80
CA ASP A 254 2.42 -10.48 35.33
C ASP A 254 2.86 -10.05 33.92
N ILE A 255 1.90 -9.89 33.00
CA ILE A 255 2.18 -9.45 31.63
C ILE A 255 2.61 -7.99 31.58
N GLN A 256 2.14 -7.17 32.52
CA GLN A 256 2.39 -5.73 32.55
C GLN A 256 3.74 -5.38 33.17
N ASP A 257 4.43 -6.34 33.77
CA ASP A 257 5.74 -6.12 34.36
C ASP A 257 6.81 -6.00 33.27
N GLU A 258 7.42 -4.83 33.19
CA GLU A 258 8.46 -4.48 32.22
C GLU A 258 9.76 -5.29 32.42
N GLN A 259 9.95 -5.91 33.59
CA GLN A 259 11.11 -6.76 33.84
C GLN A 259 11.05 -8.08 33.06
N TYR A 260 9.85 -8.61 32.84
CA TYR A 260 9.64 -9.92 32.24
C TYR A 260 9.03 -9.84 30.83
N SER A 261 8.37 -8.73 30.50
CA SER A 261 7.57 -8.60 29.28
C SER A 261 7.61 -7.18 28.72
N ASP A 262 7.92 -7.06 27.42
CA ASP A 262 7.79 -5.81 26.68
C ASP A 262 6.35 -5.55 26.20
N PHE A 263 5.35 -6.24 26.75
CA PHE A 263 3.94 -6.08 26.34
C PHE A 263 3.42 -4.64 26.54
N ALA A 264 3.78 -4.01 27.67
CA ALA A 264 3.42 -2.62 27.92
C ALA A 264 4.03 -1.69 26.86
N LYS A 265 5.31 -1.92 26.51
CA LYS A 265 6.00 -1.17 25.46
C LYS A 265 5.39 -1.38 24.09
N LEU A 266 5.01 -2.61 23.73
CA LEU A 266 4.31 -2.90 22.48
C LEU A 266 2.96 -2.16 22.40
N LYS A 267 2.22 -2.14 23.51
CA LYS A 267 0.94 -1.42 23.57
C LYS A 267 1.16 0.08 23.38
N THR A 268 2.14 0.66 24.07
CA THR A 268 2.51 2.07 23.92
C THR A 268 2.97 2.38 22.50
N PHE A 269 3.82 1.52 21.91
CA PHE A 269 4.29 1.64 20.54
C PHE A 269 3.12 1.68 19.54
N LEU A 270 2.14 0.77 19.67
CA LEU A 270 0.97 0.78 18.78
C LEU A 270 0.13 2.04 19.01
N SER A 271 -0.11 2.44 20.25
CA SER A 271 -0.90 3.64 20.53
C SER A 271 -0.26 4.94 20.05
N LEU A 272 1.08 5.06 20.10
CA LEU A 272 1.81 6.25 19.67
C LEU A 272 2.03 6.29 18.15
N HIS A 273 2.54 5.20 17.57
CA HIS A 273 3.00 5.17 16.17
C HIS A 273 1.96 4.65 15.19
N MET A 274 0.68 4.55 15.59
CA MET A 274 -0.41 4.14 14.70
C MET A 274 -0.55 5.08 13.49
N GLN A 275 -0.39 6.38 13.71
CA GLN A 275 -0.46 7.37 12.63
C GLN A 275 0.78 7.27 11.72
N ASP A 276 1.97 7.19 12.31
CA ASP A 276 3.24 7.05 11.57
C ASP A 276 3.25 5.79 10.69
N LEU A 277 2.71 4.67 11.19
CA LEU A 277 2.57 3.43 10.42
C LEU A 277 1.65 3.62 9.21
N LYS A 278 0.57 4.41 9.35
CA LYS A 278 -0.32 4.73 8.22
C LYS A 278 0.37 5.63 7.23
N ASP A 279 1.09 6.64 7.69
CA ASP A 279 1.77 7.60 6.82
C ASP A 279 2.92 6.93 6.07
N ALA A 280 3.73 6.09 6.72
CA ALA A 280 4.71 5.25 6.05
C ALA A 280 4.08 4.29 5.01
N THR A 281 2.90 3.75 5.31
CA THR A 281 2.16 2.92 4.34
C THR A 281 1.69 3.73 3.14
N ASN A 282 1.26 4.96 3.34
CA ASN A 282 0.81 5.85 2.27
C ASN A 282 1.97 6.33 1.40
N GLU A 283 2.96 6.95 2.01
CA GLU A 283 4.01 7.71 1.32
C GLU A 283 5.06 6.81 0.69
N VAL A 284 5.38 5.69 1.33
CA VAL A 284 6.42 4.77 0.85
C VAL A 284 5.79 3.58 0.15
N LEU A 285 5.01 2.77 0.87
CA LEU A 285 4.58 1.46 0.37
C LEU A 285 3.56 1.58 -0.76
N TYR A 286 2.53 2.39 -0.57
CA TYR A 286 1.47 2.59 -1.56
C TYR A 286 1.96 3.37 -2.78
N GLU A 287 2.74 4.44 -2.60
CA GLU A 287 3.30 5.17 -3.75
C GLU A 287 4.29 4.33 -4.56
N ASN A 288 5.11 3.50 -3.91
CA ASN A 288 5.96 2.55 -4.62
C ASN A 288 5.13 1.55 -5.44
N TYR A 289 4.08 1.00 -4.85
CA TYR A 289 3.15 0.10 -5.55
C TYR A 289 2.48 0.81 -6.74
N ARG A 290 2.00 2.02 -6.53
CA ARG A 290 1.33 2.85 -7.54
C ARG A 290 2.28 3.21 -8.69
N ALA A 291 3.52 3.58 -8.39
CA ALA A 291 4.55 3.84 -9.40
C ALA A 291 4.84 2.59 -10.24
N MET A 292 4.99 1.41 -9.61
CA MET A 292 5.16 0.15 -10.33
C MET A 292 3.95 -0.22 -11.20
N PHE A 293 2.75 -0.04 -10.67
CA PHE A 293 1.51 -0.34 -11.39
C PHE A 293 1.30 0.58 -12.59
N LEU A 294 1.54 1.88 -12.44
CA LEU A 294 1.50 2.85 -13.54
C LEU A 294 2.57 2.57 -14.58
N ALA A 295 3.78 2.18 -14.18
CA ALA A 295 4.83 1.77 -15.11
C ALA A 295 4.43 0.51 -15.90
N LYS A 296 3.75 -0.44 -15.24
CA LYS A 296 3.25 -1.65 -15.89
C LYS A 296 2.13 -1.33 -16.89
N ILE A 297 1.18 -0.48 -16.53
CA ILE A 297 0.14 -0.01 -17.45
C ILE A 297 0.74 0.79 -18.61
N GLY A 298 1.71 1.67 -18.33
CA GLY A 298 2.43 2.42 -19.36
C GLY A 298 3.17 1.50 -20.33
N ASN A 299 3.80 0.44 -19.84
CA ASN A 299 4.44 -0.55 -20.70
C ASN A 299 3.44 -1.43 -21.46
N ASP A 300 2.29 -1.76 -20.88
CA ASP A 300 1.24 -2.53 -21.57
C ASP A 300 0.52 -1.68 -22.63
N SER A 301 0.31 -0.39 -22.39
CA SER A 301 -0.21 0.55 -23.39
C SER A 301 0.80 0.80 -24.50
N ILE A 302 2.09 0.94 -24.19
CA ILE A 302 3.17 0.98 -25.19
C ILE A 302 3.22 -0.35 -25.97
N ARG A 303 3.09 -1.51 -25.31
CA ARG A 303 3.05 -2.82 -25.97
C ARG A 303 1.85 -2.96 -26.90
N LEU A 304 0.67 -2.49 -26.50
CA LEU A 304 -0.53 -2.43 -27.34
C LEU A 304 -0.28 -1.54 -28.57
N THR A 305 0.33 -0.35 -28.40
CA THR A 305 0.70 0.49 -29.55
C THR A 305 1.75 -0.15 -30.47
N THR A 306 2.70 -0.94 -29.95
CA THR A 306 3.68 -1.66 -30.79
C THR A 306 3.12 -2.92 -31.44
N LYS A 307 2.09 -3.57 -30.88
CA LYS A 307 1.39 -4.68 -31.53
C LYS A 307 0.42 -4.19 -32.60
N ASP A 308 -0.18 -3.02 -32.40
CA ASP A 308 -1.08 -2.39 -33.38
C ASP A 308 -0.36 -1.76 -34.58
N LEU A 309 0.98 -1.65 -34.56
CA LEU A 309 1.76 -1.40 -35.78
C LEU A 309 1.86 -2.62 -36.72
N SER A 310 1.38 -3.79 -36.29
CA SER A 310 1.37 -5.02 -37.12
C SER A 310 -0.03 -5.52 -37.50
N SER A 311 -1.10 -4.91 -36.95
CA SER A 311 -2.47 -5.19 -37.35
C SER A 311 -3.19 -3.91 -37.68
N ALA A 312 -3.26 -3.62 -38.98
CA ALA A 312 -4.01 -2.50 -39.56
C ALA A 312 -5.37 -2.33 -38.87
N THR A 313 -5.50 -1.25 -38.10
CA THR A 313 -6.77 -0.86 -37.51
C THR A 313 -7.76 -0.53 -38.64
N PRO A 314 -9.07 -0.81 -38.47
CA PRO A 314 -10.09 -0.48 -39.47
C PRO A 314 -10.17 1.04 -39.78
N THR A 315 -9.60 1.88 -38.92
CA THR A 315 -9.41 3.32 -39.11
C THR A 315 -8.37 3.67 -40.18
N ASP A 316 -7.28 2.91 -40.32
CA ASP A 316 -6.27 3.16 -41.36
C ASP A 316 -6.79 2.85 -42.77
N LYS A 317 -7.60 1.81 -42.93
CA LYS A 317 -8.25 1.51 -44.21
C LYS A 317 -9.23 2.60 -44.63
N LEU A 318 -9.92 3.20 -43.67
CA LEU A 318 -10.86 4.30 -43.95
C LEU A 318 -10.13 5.60 -44.32
N LEU A 319 -8.97 5.85 -43.69
CA LEU A 319 -8.09 6.96 -44.02
C LEU A 319 -7.47 6.81 -45.42
N GLN A 320 -6.99 5.62 -45.78
CA GLN A 320 -6.46 5.35 -47.12
C GLN A 320 -7.52 5.52 -48.21
N LEU A 321 -8.75 5.04 -47.98
CA LEU A 321 -9.84 5.24 -48.93
C LEU A 321 -10.21 6.72 -49.08
N LYS A 322 -10.23 7.48 -47.98
CA LYS A 322 -10.45 8.93 -48.01
C LYS A 322 -9.31 9.69 -48.69
N GLU A 323 -8.07 9.28 -48.50
CA GLU A 323 -6.90 9.87 -49.16
C GLU A 323 -6.90 9.60 -50.67
N GLU A 324 -7.26 8.38 -51.10
CA GLU A 324 -7.44 8.06 -52.52
C GLU A 324 -8.58 8.86 -53.15
N GLU A 325 -9.68 9.05 -52.42
CA GLU A 325 -10.82 9.84 -52.87
C GLU A 325 -10.49 11.34 -52.97
N ILE A 326 -9.77 11.90 -51.99
CA ILE A 326 -9.26 13.28 -52.02
C ILE A 326 -8.27 13.46 -53.17
N ARG A 327 -7.40 12.49 -53.42
CA ARG A 327 -6.44 12.55 -54.53
C ARG A 327 -7.13 12.55 -55.89
N ARG A 328 -8.15 11.69 -56.09
CA ARG A 328 -8.97 11.71 -57.31
C ARG A 328 -9.71 13.04 -57.48
N MET A 329 -10.24 13.59 -56.39
CA MET A 329 -10.94 14.87 -56.43
C MET A 329 -9.98 16.04 -56.72
N GLN A 330 -8.75 16.00 -56.22
CA GLN A 330 -7.70 16.97 -56.55
C GLN A 330 -7.27 16.90 -58.02
N GLU A 331 -7.09 15.70 -58.58
CA GLU A 331 -6.78 15.54 -60.01
C GLU A 331 -7.91 16.08 -60.90
N GLN A 332 -9.18 15.83 -60.54
CA GLN A 332 -10.33 16.38 -61.26
C GLN A 332 -10.43 17.91 -61.15
N LEU A 333 -10.18 18.48 -59.97
CA LEU A 333 -10.14 19.93 -59.79
C LEU A 333 -9.01 20.58 -60.59
N LEU A 334 -7.85 19.94 -60.65
CA LEU A 334 -6.72 20.45 -61.43
C LEU A 334 -7.04 20.44 -62.94
N GLN A 335 -7.64 19.35 -63.44
CA GLN A 335 -8.10 19.27 -64.84
C GLN A 335 -9.17 20.30 -65.16
N MET A 336 -10.12 20.53 -64.25
CA MET A 336 -11.17 21.54 -64.43
C MET A 336 -10.58 22.96 -64.41
N GLN A 337 -9.58 23.22 -63.56
CA GLN A 337 -8.88 24.50 -63.48
C GLN A 337 -7.98 24.77 -64.71
N GLU A 338 -7.37 23.73 -65.28
CA GLU A 338 -6.64 23.81 -66.55
C GLU A 338 -7.58 24.06 -67.73
N ALA A 339 -8.75 23.41 -67.78
CA ALA A 339 -9.76 23.68 -68.79
C ALA A 339 -10.27 25.14 -68.71
N LEU A 340 -10.46 25.67 -67.49
CA LEU A 340 -10.81 27.06 -67.25
C LEU A 340 -9.68 28.05 -67.62
N ARG A 341 -8.41 27.67 -67.44
CA ARG A 341 -7.26 28.46 -67.91
C ARG A 341 -7.14 28.46 -69.43
N GLN A 342 -7.41 27.33 -70.07
CA GLN A 342 -7.43 27.23 -71.53
C GLN A 342 -8.60 28.02 -72.13
N SER A 343 -9.74 28.13 -71.43
CA SER A 343 -10.87 28.96 -71.84
C SER A 343 -10.72 30.45 -71.49
N SER A 344 -9.70 30.87 -70.74
CA SER A 344 -9.50 32.25 -70.30
C SER A 344 -8.22 32.93 -70.82
N ALA A 345 -7.57 32.36 -71.85
CA ALA A 345 -6.50 33.07 -72.57
C ALA A 345 -7.11 34.20 -73.45
N PRO A 346 -6.76 35.49 -73.25
CA PRO A 346 -7.25 36.57 -74.09
C PRO A 346 -6.47 36.66 -75.41
N VAL A 347 -7.22 36.79 -76.51
CA VAL A 347 -6.72 37.23 -77.81
C VAL A 347 -6.46 38.74 -77.75
N SER A 348 -5.19 39.18 -77.85
CA SER A 348 -4.81 40.49 -78.41
C SER A 348 -3.28 40.67 -78.45
N SER A 349 -2.70 40.58 -79.65
CA SER A 349 -2.00 41.71 -80.31
C SER A 349 -1.08 41.24 -81.46
N ALA A 350 -1.62 41.34 -82.69
CA ALA A 350 -0.91 41.64 -83.93
C ALA A 350 -2.02 41.77 -84.99
N GLN A 351 -2.43 42.95 -85.43
CA GLN A 351 -1.70 43.78 -86.39
C GLN A 351 -2.26 45.22 -86.40
N SER A 352 -1.37 46.21 -86.49
CA SER A 352 -1.62 47.47 -87.21
C SER A 352 -0.28 48.14 -87.53
N ALA A 353 0.13 48.07 -88.80
CA ALA A 353 0.90 49.11 -89.48
C ALA A 353 0.64 48.95 -90.99
N ASP A 354 -0.02 49.97 -91.56
CA ASP A 354 0.18 50.58 -92.89
C ASP A 354 -0.01 49.74 -94.17
N GLU A 355 -0.51 50.24 -95.30
CA GLU A 355 -1.22 51.46 -95.73
C GLU A 355 -1.64 51.18 -97.20
N LEU A 356 -2.79 51.75 -97.62
CA LEU A 356 -3.15 52.18 -98.98
C LEU A 356 -3.08 51.24 -100.22
N SER A 357 -4.27 51.10 -100.82
CA SER A 357 -4.58 50.79 -102.24
C SER A 357 -4.11 51.94 -103.19
N PRO A 358 -4.22 51.91 -104.56
CA PRO A 358 -5.09 51.05 -105.40
C PRO A 358 -4.58 50.63 -106.82
N GLN A 359 -5.31 49.63 -107.37
CA GLN A 359 -5.77 49.39 -108.76
C GLN A 359 -4.87 49.40 -110.03
N SER A 360 -5.27 48.44 -110.89
CA SER A 360 -5.11 48.28 -112.36
C SER A 360 -3.75 47.78 -112.84
N GLY A 361 -3.61 46.62 -113.51
CA GLY A 361 -4.51 45.89 -114.41
C GLY A 361 -3.84 45.84 -115.78
N LYS A 362 -3.69 44.64 -116.37
CA LYS A 362 -3.15 44.24 -117.71
C LYS A 362 -2.19 43.04 -117.52
N ASP A 363 -2.17 41.96 -118.31
CA ASP A 363 -2.84 41.57 -119.55
C ASP A 363 -2.85 40.02 -119.61
N ASP A 364 -3.64 39.52 -120.53
CA ASP A 364 -3.87 38.13 -120.94
C ASP A 364 -2.61 37.26 -121.15
N GLU A 365 -2.75 35.96 -120.85
CA GLU A 365 -2.68 34.79 -121.77
C GLU A 365 -2.09 33.53 -121.09
#